data_AF-A6SVI3-F1
#
_entry.id   AF-A6SVI3-F1
#
_cell.length_a   1.000
_cell.length_b   1.000
_cell.length_c   1.000
_cell.angle_alpha   90.00
_cell.angle_beta   90.00
_cell.angle_gamma   90.00
#
_symmetry.space_group_name_H-M   'P 1'
#
loop_
_entity.id
_entity.type
_entity.pdbx_description
1 polymer ?
#
loop_
_entity_poly.entity_id
_entity_poly.type
_entity_poly.pdbx_seq_one_letter_code
_entity_poly.pdbx_strand_id
1 'polypeptide(L)'
;MPNSHKNKTLSTLLATLFGGLGLHRFYLYGKKDLWAWIHIICFPFSIFAGFIGALVIGLTPDEKWDAQHNAHSGRTSDSGWAVIVLVVLTFALGSTALIATIARGFDLYLTGGAFG
;
A
#
# COMPACT_ATOMS: atom_id res chain seq x y z
N MET A 1 2.33 -36.35 -18.59
CA MET A 1 1.42 -35.37 -17.97
C MET A 1 0.98 -34.40 -19.05
N PRO A 2 -0.32 -34.14 -19.25
CA PRO A 2 -0.77 -33.27 -20.33
C PRO A 2 -0.42 -31.81 -20.01
N ASN A 3 0.17 -31.12 -20.98
CA ASN A 3 0.55 -29.71 -20.85
C ASN A 3 -0.72 -28.85 -20.85
N SER A 4 -0.93 -28.08 -19.78
CA SER A 4 -2.03 -27.14 -19.67
C SER A 4 -2.00 -26.13 -20.83
N HIS A 5 -3.08 -26.06 -21.60
CA HIS A 5 -3.19 -25.19 -22.77
C HIS A 5 -3.41 -23.74 -22.31
N LYS A 6 -2.37 -22.90 -22.39
CA LYS A 6 -2.43 -21.51 -21.92
C LYS A 6 -3.07 -20.62 -22.97
N ASN A 7 -4.20 -19.99 -22.63
CA ASN A 7 -4.97 -19.15 -23.54
C ASN A 7 -4.41 -17.71 -23.57
N LYS A 8 -4.02 -17.25 -24.76
CA LYS A 8 -3.38 -15.95 -24.99
C LYS A 8 -4.30 -14.77 -24.66
N THR A 9 -5.61 -14.91 -24.93
CA THR A 9 -6.60 -13.85 -24.68
C THR A 9 -6.80 -13.59 -23.19
N LEU A 10 -6.80 -14.65 -22.36
CA LEU A 10 -6.82 -14.52 -20.90
C LEU A 10 -5.53 -13.87 -20.40
N SER A 11 -4.38 -14.25 -20.95
CA SER A 11 -3.10 -13.62 -20.61
C SER A 11 -3.11 -12.12 -20.91
N THR A 12 -3.62 -11.71 -22.07
CA THR A 12 -3.76 -10.29 -22.43
C THR A 12 -4.79 -9.59 -21.55
N LEU A 13 -5.96 -10.19 -21.29
CA LEU A 13 -6.99 -9.59 -20.43
C LEU A 13 -6.49 -9.41 -18.99
N LEU A 14 -5.81 -10.41 -18.41
CA LEU A 14 -5.18 -10.30 -17.10
C LEU A 14 -4.01 -9.31 -17.11
N ALA A 15 -3.26 -9.21 -18.20
CA ALA A 15 -2.22 -8.18 -18.34
C ALA A 15 -2.83 -6.77 -18.48
N THR A 16 -3.99 -6.61 -19.10
CA THR A 16 -4.63 -5.30 -19.23
C THR A 16 -5.33 -4.89 -17.93
N LEU A 17 -6.01 -5.82 -17.25
CA LEU A 17 -6.72 -5.54 -15.99
C LEU A 17 -5.80 -5.52 -14.77
N PHE A 18 -4.75 -6.36 -14.76
CA PHE A 18 -3.85 -6.54 -13.62
C PHE A 18 -2.35 -6.43 -13.96
N GLY A 19 -1.96 -6.18 -15.21
CA GLY A 19 -0.55 -6.06 -15.59
C GLY A 19 0.13 -4.79 -15.09
N GLY A 20 -0.62 -3.82 -14.57
CA GLY A 20 -0.06 -2.76 -13.71
C GLY A 20 0.36 -3.26 -12.32
N LEU A 21 -0.17 -4.40 -11.86
CA LEU A 21 -0.03 -4.92 -10.48
C LEU A 21 0.76 -6.25 -10.39
N GLY A 22 1.30 -6.78 -11.49
CA GLY A 22 2.23 -7.92 -11.46
C GLY A 22 1.60 -9.32 -11.45
N LEU A 23 0.27 -9.45 -11.49
CA LEU A 23 -0.45 -10.74 -11.50
C LEU A 23 -0.16 -11.58 -12.76
N HIS A 24 0.07 -10.92 -13.90
CA HIS A 24 0.43 -11.59 -15.16
C HIS A 24 1.77 -12.33 -15.07
N ARG A 25 2.74 -11.76 -14.34
CA ARG A 25 4.07 -12.34 -14.13
C ARG A 25 4.00 -13.63 -13.31
N PHE A 26 3.21 -13.63 -12.24
CA PHE A 26 2.93 -14.82 -11.43
C PHE A 26 2.26 -15.95 -12.22
N TYR A 27 1.40 -15.62 -13.19
CA TYR A 27 0.73 -16.62 -14.04
C TYR A 27 1.70 -17.30 -15.03
N LEU A 28 2.69 -16.57 -15.56
CA LEU A 28 3.65 -17.11 -16.51
C LEU A 28 4.81 -17.88 -15.84
N TYR A 29 5.38 -17.32 -14.77
CA TYR A 29 6.60 -17.84 -14.13
C TYR A 29 6.33 -18.64 -12.84
N GLY A 30 5.09 -18.64 -12.35
CA GLY A 30 4.71 -19.35 -11.13
C GLY A 30 5.42 -18.80 -9.89
N LYS A 31 5.47 -19.60 -8.82
CA LYS A 31 6.03 -19.21 -7.50
C LYS A 31 7.54 -18.86 -7.52
N LYS A 32 8.24 -19.04 -8.65
CA LYS A 32 9.69 -18.84 -8.79
C LYS A 32 10.10 -17.40 -9.19
N ASP A 33 9.15 -16.51 -9.48
CA ASP A 33 9.46 -15.14 -9.91
C ASP A 33 9.76 -14.20 -8.73
N LEU A 34 11.06 -14.04 -8.42
CA LEU A 34 11.56 -13.15 -7.38
C LEU A 34 11.14 -11.68 -7.56
N TRP A 35 11.06 -11.19 -8.79
CA TRP A 35 10.71 -9.78 -9.04
C TRP A 35 9.24 -9.49 -8.76
N ALA A 36 8.39 -10.47 -8.99
CA ALA A 36 6.97 -10.38 -8.69
C ALA A 36 6.75 -10.36 -7.16
N TRP A 37 7.53 -11.15 -6.40
CA TRP A 37 7.55 -11.07 -4.93
C TRP A 37 8.06 -9.73 -4.39
N ILE A 38 9.13 -9.17 -4.99
CA ILE A 38 9.64 -7.84 -4.60
C ILE A 38 8.58 -6.77 -4.82
N HIS A 39 7.86 -6.79 -5.95
CA HIS A 39 6.76 -5.85 -6.19
C HIS A 39 5.66 -5.96 -5.14
N ILE A 40 5.27 -7.19 -4.80
CA ILE A 40 4.24 -7.44 -3.77
C ILE A 40 4.65 -6.89 -2.41
N ILE A 41 5.93 -6.91 -2.04
CA ILE A 41 6.42 -6.40 -0.74
C ILE A 41 6.63 -4.89 -0.79
N CYS A 42 7.19 -4.38 -1.89
CA CYS A 42 7.53 -2.97 -2.04
C CYS A 42 6.28 -2.08 -2.09
N PHE A 43 5.20 -2.56 -2.71
CA PHE A 43 3.94 -1.84 -2.81
C PHE A 43 3.30 -1.47 -1.45
N PRO A 44 2.98 -2.42 -0.54
CA PRO A 44 2.45 -2.09 0.78
C PRO A 44 3.47 -1.29 1.61
N PHE A 45 4.76 -1.59 1.50
CA PHE A 45 5.79 -0.83 2.21
C PHE A 45 5.78 0.65 1.83
N SER A 46 5.65 0.96 0.54
CA SER A 46 5.52 2.34 0.04
C SER A 46 4.25 3.02 0.56
N ILE A 47 3.13 2.31 0.62
CA ILE A 47 1.86 2.83 1.17
C ILE A 47 2.03 3.17 2.66
N PHE A 48 2.61 2.27 3.47
CA PHE A 48 2.86 2.53 4.88
C PHE A 48 3.83 3.70 5.10
N ALA A 49 4.88 3.82 4.28
CA ALA A 49 5.76 4.98 4.33
C ALA A 49 5.00 6.29 4.04
N GLY A 50 4.07 6.28 3.08
CA GLY A 50 3.17 7.40 2.80
C GLY A 50 2.26 7.75 3.98
N PHE A 51 1.64 6.76 4.63
CA PHE A 51 0.83 6.97 5.82
C PHE A 51 1.63 7.57 6.97
N ILE A 52 2.84 7.05 7.23
CA ILE A 52 3.72 7.60 8.25
C ILE A 52 4.09 9.04 7.91
N GLY A 53 4.47 9.32 6.65
CA GLY A 53 4.78 10.68 6.20
C GLY A 53 3.61 11.64 6.39
N ALA A 54 2.39 11.22 6.03
CA ALA A 54 1.17 12.02 6.21
C ALA A 54 0.88 12.28 7.70
N LEU A 55 1.08 11.31 8.59
CA LEU A 55 0.94 11.50 10.03
C LEU A 55 2.01 12.45 10.59
N VAL A 56 3.27 12.28 10.16
CA VAL A 56 4.36 13.18 10.58
C VAL A 56 4.08 14.61 10.17
N ILE A 57 3.64 14.83 8.93
CA ILE A 57 3.29 16.17 8.43
C ILE A 57 2.07 16.72 9.18
N GLY A 58 0.97 15.96 9.25
CA GLY A 58 -0.28 16.42 9.85
C GLY A 58 -0.24 16.60 11.38
N LEU A 59 0.72 15.97 12.06
CA LEU A 59 0.98 16.18 13.49
C LEU A 59 2.09 17.21 13.77
N THR A 60 2.79 17.68 12.73
CA THR A 60 3.80 18.74 12.92
C THR A 60 3.09 20.05 13.23
N PRO A 61 3.44 20.75 14.34
CA PRO A 61 2.83 22.03 14.66
C PRO A 61 3.07 23.07 13.57
N ASP A 62 2.07 23.90 13.30
CA ASP A 62 2.11 24.91 12.22
C ASP A 62 3.30 25.86 12.34
N GLU A 63 3.60 26.33 13.55
CA GLU A 63 4.76 27.21 13.78
C GLU A 63 6.08 26.56 13.39
N LYS A 64 6.24 25.26 13.70
CA LYS A 64 7.45 24.49 13.36
C LYS A 64 7.50 24.22 11.86
N TRP A 65 6.37 23.89 11.24
CA TRP A 65 6.27 23.70 9.81
C TRP A 65 6.61 24.99 9.06
N ASP A 66 6.07 26.12 9.51
CA ASP A 66 6.28 27.43 8.92
C ASP A 66 7.73 27.89 9.05
N ALA A 67 8.34 27.71 10.22
CA ALA A 67 9.74 28.05 10.45
C ALA A 67 10.70 27.26 9.53
N GLN A 68 10.34 26.03 9.17
CA GLN A 68 11.18 25.16 8.32
C GLN A 68 10.92 25.35 6.83
N HIS A 69 9.65 25.45 6.41
CA HIS A 69 9.28 25.40 4.99
C HIS A 69 8.73 26.74 4.46
N ASN A 70 8.12 27.57 5.31
CA ASN A 70 7.42 28.80 4.90
C ASN A 70 8.10 30.09 5.38
N ALA A 71 9.36 30.02 5.85
CA ALA A 71 10.11 31.14 6.45
C ALA A 71 10.18 32.42 5.58
N HIS A 72 10.06 32.29 4.26
CA HIS A 72 10.11 33.40 3.30
C HIS A 72 8.76 33.69 2.62
N SER A 73 7.69 32.99 3.00
CA SER A 73 6.40 33.08 2.31
C SER A 73 5.54 34.28 2.74
N GLY A 74 5.84 34.89 3.89
CA GLY A 74 5.06 36.00 4.46
C GLY A 74 3.65 35.63 4.90
N ARG A 75 3.29 34.33 4.92
CA ARG A 75 2.01 33.81 5.41
C ARG A 75 2.22 32.78 6.52
N THR A 76 1.30 32.76 7.48
CA THR A 76 1.22 31.76 8.54
C THR A 76 0.27 30.63 8.12
N SER A 77 0.66 29.38 8.35
CA SER A 77 -0.22 28.22 8.22
C SER A 77 -1.20 28.21 9.38
N ASP A 78 -2.48 27.97 9.07
CA ASP A 78 -3.54 27.67 10.03
C ASP A 78 -4.13 26.32 9.63
N SER A 79 -3.55 25.25 10.15
CA SER A 79 -4.00 23.87 9.94
C SER A 79 -5.27 23.64 10.76
N GLY A 80 -6.40 23.95 10.15
CA GLY A 80 -7.72 23.73 10.75
C GLY A 80 -8.12 22.24 10.85
N TRP A 81 -9.40 22.04 11.18
CA TRP A 81 -10.03 20.71 11.36
C TRP A 81 -9.84 19.73 10.20
N ALA A 82 -9.64 20.21 8.98
CA ALA A 82 -9.40 19.34 7.82
C ALA A 82 -8.16 18.46 8.00
N VAL A 83 -7.06 18.99 8.54
CA VAL A 83 -5.82 18.23 8.78
C VAL A 83 -6.05 17.17 9.86
N ILE A 84 -6.79 17.51 10.91
CA ILE A 84 -7.16 16.58 11.98
C ILE A 84 -7.95 15.39 11.42
N VAL A 85 -8.98 15.65 10.61
CA VAL A 85 -9.78 14.59 9.99
C VAL A 85 -8.92 13.71 9.09
N LEU A 86 -8.03 14.31 8.28
CA LEU A 86 -7.12 13.56 7.41
C LEU A 86 -6.15 12.67 8.22
N VAL A 87 -5.59 13.18 9.32
CA VAL A 87 -4.72 12.42 10.23
C VAL A 87 -5.47 11.24 10.84
N VAL A 88 -6.69 11.45 11.34
CA VAL A 88 -7.52 10.39 11.92
C VAL A 88 -7.86 9.32 10.89
N LEU A 89 -8.28 9.73 9.69
CA LEU A 89 -8.58 8.79 8.60
C LEU A 89 -7.35 8.02 8.16
N THR A 90 -6.21 8.68 8.02
CA THR A 90 -4.94 8.04 7.65
C THR A 90 -4.53 7.00 8.70
N PHE A 91 -4.63 7.36 9.98
CA PHE A 91 -4.32 6.44 11.08
C PHE A 91 -5.28 5.26 11.12
N ALA A 92 -6.59 5.50 10.97
CA ALA A 92 -7.61 4.46 10.96
C ALA A 92 -7.41 3.47 9.81
N LEU A 93 -7.16 3.97 8.59
CA LEU A 93 -6.89 3.14 7.42
C LEU A 93 -5.57 2.36 7.57
N GLY A 94 -4.50 3.02 8.02
CA GLY A 94 -3.20 2.39 8.23
C GLY A 94 -3.25 1.28 9.28
N SER A 95 -3.87 1.54 10.43
CA SER A 95 -4.04 0.54 11.49
C SER A 95 -4.93 -0.61 11.06
N THR A 96 -6.05 -0.34 10.37
CA THR A 96 -6.94 -1.38 9.85
C THR A 96 -6.21 -2.27 8.84
N ALA A 97 -5.48 -1.68 7.89
CA ALA A 97 -4.71 -2.43 6.91
C ALA A 97 -3.63 -3.29 7.57
N LEU A 98 -2.92 -2.74 8.57
CA LEU A 98 -1.91 -3.47 9.33
C LEU A 98 -2.51 -4.66 10.09
N ILE A 99 -3.59 -4.43 10.83
CA ILE A 99 -4.27 -5.47 11.62
C ILE A 99 -4.82 -6.55 10.68
N ALA A 100 -5.49 -6.17 9.59
CA ALA A 100 -6.03 -7.11 8.62
C ALA A 100 -4.92 -7.96 7.97
N THR A 101 -3.77 -7.35 7.64
CA THR A 101 -2.63 -8.07 7.06
C THR A 101 -2.02 -9.05 8.06
N ILE A 102 -1.83 -8.64 9.31
CA ILE A 102 -1.31 -9.52 10.37
C ILE A 102 -2.29 -10.65 10.65
N ALA A 103 -3.58 -10.34 10.83
CA ALA A 103 -4.63 -11.33 11.06
C ALA A 103 -4.68 -12.37 9.93
N ARG A 104 -4.62 -11.92 8.67
CA ARG A 104 -4.56 -12.83 7.52
C ARG A 104 -3.26 -13.64 7.49
N GLY A 105 -2.13 -13.05 7.87
CA GLY A 105 -0.87 -13.77 7.99
C GLY A 105 -0.96 -14.92 9.00
N PHE A 106 -1.54 -14.67 10.18
CA PHE A 106 -1.76 -15.70 11.19
C PHE A 106 -2.76 -16.76 10.75
N ASP A 107 -3.86 -16.36 10.11
CA ASP A 107 -4.83 -17.30 9.56
C ASP A 107 -4.17 -18.24 8.53
N LEU A 108 -3.39 -17.70 7.59
CA LEU A 108 -2.66 -18.51 6.62
C LEU A 108 -1.62 -19.44 7.29
N TYR A 109 -0.95 -18.98 8.34
CA TYR A 109 0.07 -19.76 9.04
C TYR A 109 -0.52 -20.89 9.90
N LEU A 110 -1.61 -20.62 10.62
CA LEU A 110 -2.20 -21.55 11.59
C LEU A 110 -3.29 -22.44 11.00
N THR A 111 -4.12 -21.90 10.10
CA THR A 111 -5.32 -22.59 9.59
C THR A 111 -5.17 -22.98 8.12
N GLY A 112 -4.11 -22.51 7.45
CA GLY A 112 -3.94 -22.66 6.01
C GLY A 112 -4.89 -21.79 5.20
N GLY A 113 -5.57 -20.82 5.83
CA GLY A 113 -6.49 -19.91 5.16
C GLY A 113 -7.97 -20.30 5.25
N ALA A 114 -8.38 -21.09 6.24
CA ALA A 114 -9.74 -21.62 6.35
C ALA A 114 -10.83 -20.54 6.55
N PHE A 115 -10.46 -19.32 6.97
CA PHE A 115 -11.39 -18.26 7.36
C PHE A 115 -11.33 -16.99 6.49
N GLY A 116 -10.72 -17.03 5.32
CA GLY A 116 -10.66 -15.85 4.44
C GLY A 116 -10.27 -16.09 3.01
#